data_AF-A0A1X9YKC9-F1
#
_entry.id   AF-A0A1X9YKC9-F1
#
_cell.length_a   1.000
_cell.length_b   1.000
_cell.length_c   1.000
_cell.angle_alpha   90.00
_cell.angle_beta   90.00
_cell.angle_gamma   90.00
#
_symmetry.space_group_name_H-M   'P 1'
#
loop_
_entity.id
_entity.type
_entity.pdbx_description
1 polymer ?
#
loop_
_entity_poly.entity_id
_entity_poly.type
_entity_poly.pdbx_seq_one_letter_code
_entity_poly.pdbx_strand_id
1 'polypeptide(L)' 'MMVGGYFDKNSAAWTDAEMDWFEAFMEEQDVDIMAWAMGVEPTPPQWQGPMMDAFQKLDYIQVAK' A
#
# COMPACT_ATOMS: atom_id res chain seq x y z
N MET A 1 11.69 -10.91 -6.71
CA MET A 1 10.51 -10.76 -7.60
C MET A 1 9.27 -11.26 -6.88
N MET A 2 8.70 -10.48 -5.96
CA MET A 2 7.49 -10.87 -5.18
C MET A 2 6.28 -9.97 -5.45
N VAL A 3 6.48 -8.72 -5.87
CA VAL A 3 5.37 -7.78 -6.17
C VAL A 3 4.62 -8.16 -7.46
N GLY A 4 5.31 -8.72 -8.46
CA GLY A 4 4.70 -9.04 -9.75
C GLY A 4 3.57 -10.10 -9.70
N GLY A 5 3.64 -11.07 -8.78
CA GLY A 5 2.60 -12.10 -8.64
C GLY A 5 1.37 -11.66 -7.83
N TYR A 6 1.50 -10.61 -7.02
CA TYR A 6 0.40 -10.00 -6.27
C TYR A 6 -0.37 -9.02 -7.17
N PHE A 7 0.37 -8.23 -7.96
CA PHE A 7 -0.20 -7.36 -8.99
C PHE A 7 -1.06 -8.18 -9.96
N ASP A 8 -0.55 -9.28 -10.53
CA ASP A 8 -1.29 -10.08 -11.51
C ASP A 8 -2.60 -10.73 -10.97
N LYS A 9 -2.72 -10.94 -9.65
CA LYS A 9 -3.91 -11.53 -9.02
C LYS A 9 -4.92 -10.54 -8.48
N ASN A 10 -4.47 -9.38 -8.00
CA ASN A 10 -5.34 -8.39 -7.36
C ASN A 10 -5.55 -7.12 -8.22
N SER A 11 -4.66 -6.81 -9.18
CA SER A 11 -4.86 -5.68 -10.10
C SER A 11 -6.11 -5.86 -10.98
N ALA A 12 -6.52 -7.11 -11.25
CA ALA A 12 -7.75 -7.39 -11.99
C ALA A 12 -9.02 -6.93 -11.25
N ALA A 13 -8.96 -6.74 -9.93
CA ALA A 13 -10.04 -6.20 -9.10
C ALA A 13 -9.82 -4.73 -8.73
N TRP A 14 -8.61 -4.20 -8.98
CA TRP A 14 -8.31 -2.80 -8.76
C TRP A 14 -8.74 -2.01 -9.99
N THR A 15 -9.37 -0.87 -9.73
CA THR A 15 -9.65 0.12 -10.77
C THR A 15 -8.36 0.84 -11.18
N ASP A 16 -8.33 1.43 -12.36
CA ASP A 16 -7.16 2.21 -12.82
C ASP A 16 -6.75 3.28 -11.80
N ALA A 17 -7.71 3.90 -11.12
CA ALA A 17 -7.46 4.88 -10.06
C ALA A 17 -6.77 4.29 -8.81
N GLU A 18 -7.06 3.03 -8.49
CA GLU A 18 -6.45 2.30 -7.38
C GLU A 18 -5.03 1.85 -7.72
N MET A 19 -4.78 1.49 -8.98
CA MET A 19 -3.43 1.23 -9.49
C MET A 19 -2.57 2.50 -9.48
N ASP A 20 -3.08 3.61 -10.02
CA ASP A 20 -2.38 4.90 -10.02
C ASP A 20 -2.05 5.36 -8.59
N TRP A 21 -3.00 5.18 -7.66
CA TRP A 21 -2.78 5.47 -6.25
C TRP A 21 -1.65 4.62 -5.66
N PHE A 22 -1.62 3.32 -5.96
CA PHE A 22 -0.61 2.41 -5.43
C PHE A 22 0.79 2.68 -6.03
N GLU A 23 0.88 2.98 -7.32
CA GLU A 23 2.16 3.36 -7.95
C GLU A 23 2.72 4.62 -7.29
N ALA A 24 1.91 5.66 -7.12
CA ALA A 24 2.32 6.88 -6.45
C ALA A 24 2.67 6.64 -4.97
N PHE A 25 1.95 5.74 -4.29
CA PHE A 25 2.22 5.38 -2.91
C PHE A 25 3.56 4.64 -2.76
N MET A 26 3.89 3.77 -3.71
CA MET A 26 5.15 3.02 -3.75
C MET A 26 6.37 3.89 -4.13
N GLU A 27 6.17 5.13 -4.61
CA GLU A 27 7.25 6.10 -4.79
C GLU A 27 7.71 6.74 -3.47
N GLU A 28 6.90 6.65 -2.40
CA GLU A 28 7.26 7.15 -1.07
C GLU A 28 8.35 6.29 -0.42
N GLN A 29 9.00 6.82 0.62
CA GLN A 29 10.04 6.06 1.32
C GLN A 29 9.45 4.90 2.11
N ASP A 30 10.09 3.72 2.03
CA ASP A 30 9.69 2.53 2.78
C ASP A 30 9.52 2.82 4.29
N VAL A 31 10.36 3.69 4.87
CA VAL A 31 10.28 4.07 6.29
C VAL A 31 8.97 4.81 6.61
N ASP A 32 8.54 5.71 5.74
CA ASP A 32 7.35 6.54 5.93
C ASP A 32 6.10 5.68 5.72
N ILE A 33 6.08 4.84 4.67
CA ILE A 33 5.03 3.85 4.41
C ILE A 33 4.86 2.91 5.62
N MET A 34 5.97 2.39 6.14
CA MET A 34 5.97 1.54 7.33
C MET A 34 5.50 2.29 8.58
N ALA A 35 5.87 3.56 8.74
CA ALA A 35 5.42 4.37 9.86
C ALA A 35 3.90 4.60 9.82
N TRP A 36 3.33 4.89 8.64
CA TRP A 36 1.89 5.04 8.47
C TRP A 36 1.14 3.74 8.71
N ALA A 37 1.67 2.63 8.21
CA ALA A 37 1.00 1.36 8.34
C ALA A 37 1.08 0.76 9.75
N MET A 38 2.17 1.02 10.49
CA MET A 38 2.27 0.71 11.91
C MET A 38 1.51 1.70 12.81
N GLY A 39 0.98 2.79 12.24
CA GLY A 39 0.35 3.87 13.00
C GLY A 39 1.33 4.67 13.88
N VAL A 40 2.63 4.60 13.57
CA VAL A 40 3.68 5.42 14.19
C VAL A 40 3.55 6.87 13.75
N GLU A 41 3.22 7.08 12.47
CA GLU A 41 2.92 8.39 11.91
C GLU A 41 1.50 8.48 11.35
N PRO A 42 0.87 9.67 11.39
CA PRO A 42 -0.43 9.87 10.78
C PRO A 42 -0.32 9.79 9.25
N THR A 43 -1.15 8.96 8.64
CA THR A 43 -1.24 8.88 7.19
C THR A 43 -1.61 10.24 6.58
N PRO A 44 -0.88 10.75 5.57
CA PRO A 44 -1.21 11.97 4.87
C PRO A 44 -2.61 11.94 4.23
N PRO A 45 -3.33 13.07 4.13
CA PRO A 45 -4.66 13.12 3.54
C PRO A 45 -4.74 12.58 2.10
N GLN A 46 -3.66 12.69 1.33
CA GLN A 46 -3.59 12.12 -0.03
C GLN A 46 -3.63 10.58 -0.06
N TRP A 47 -3.19 9.96 1.04
CA TRP A 47 -3.13 8.52 1.21
C TRP A 47 -4.26 8.02 2.10
N GLN A 48 -5.01 8.90 2.77
CA GLN A 48 -6.18 8.50 3.55
C GLN A 48 -7.32 8.03 2.63
N GLY A 49 -7.84 6.83 2.90
CA GLY A 49 -8.94 6.29 2.14
C GLY A 49 -9.10 4.77 2.30
N PRO A 50 -10.08 4.18 1.62
CA PRO A 50 -10.33 2.74 1.67
C PRO A 50 -9.12 1.90 1.24
N MET A 51 -8.25 2.45 0.38
CA MET A 51 -6.98 1.85 -0.04
C MET A 51 -5.98 1.73 1.11
N MET A 52 -5.74 2.80 1.87
CA MET A 52 -4.88 2.73 3.06
C MET A 52 -5.50 1.88 4.17
N ASP A 53 -6.81 1.95 4.37
CA ASP A 53 -7.50 1.07 5.32
C ASP A 53 -7.33 -0.41 4.93
N ALA A 54 -7.40 -0.72 3.63
CA ALA A 54 -7.10 -2.05 3.11
C ALA A 54 -5.62 -2.40 3.28
N PHE A 55 -4.71 -1.46 3.05
CA PHE A 55 -3.26 -1.63 3.21
C PHE A 55 -2.88 -1.92 4.67
N GLN A 56 -3.48 -1.22 5.64
CA GLN A 56 -3.30 -1.46 7.07
C GLN A 56 -3.93 -2.77 7.55
N LYS A 57 -5.05 -3.21 6.93
CA LYS A 57 -5.74 -4.47 7.27
C LYS A 57 -5.13 -5.69 6.60
N LEU A 58 -4.50 -5.54 5.44
CA LEU A 58 -3.80 -6.62 4.78
C LEU A 58 -2.56 -6.93 5.62
N ASP A 59 -2.55 -8.11 6.23
CA ASP A 59 -1.41 -8.77 6.93
C ASP A 59 -0.15 -8.95 6.04
N TYR A 60 0.01 -8.16 4.97
CA TYR A 60 1.11 -8.19 4.00
C TYR A 60 2.34 -7.41 4.43
N ILE A 61 2.27 -6.64 5.51
CA ILE A 61 3.48 -6.17 6.20
C ILE A 61 4.04 -7.33 7.04
N GLN A 62 4.24 -8.47 6.39
CA GLN A 62 5.33 -9.34 6.77
C GLN A 62 6.59 -8.57 6.39
N VAL A 63 7.09 -7.76 7.32
CA VAL A 63 8.48 -7.30 7.30
C VAL A 63 9.30 -8.58 7.14
N ALA A 64 9.74 -8.85 5.91
CA ALA A 64 10.53 -10.02 5.59
C ALA A 64 11.80 -9.88 6.44
N LYS A 65 11.88 -10.72 7.47
CA LYS A 65 13.02 -10.80 8.37
C LYS A 65 14.26 -11.29 7.62
#